data_AF-A0A967D9E3-F1
#
_entry.id   AF-A0A967D9E3-F1
#
_cell.length_a   1.000
_cell.length_b   1.000
_cell.length_c   1.000
_cell.angle_alpha   90.00
_cell.angle_beta   90.00
_cell.angle_gamma   90.00
#
_symmetry.space_group_name_H-M   'P 1'
#
loop_
_entity.id
_entity.type
_entity.pdbx_description
1 polymer ?
#
loop_
_entity_poly.entity_id
_entity_poly.type
_entity_poly.pdbx_seq_one_letter_code
_entity_poly.pdbx_strand_id
1 'polypeptide(L)' 'ALLPLKRVRQRVDHRRYNGAVLLGLKGCVIKSHGSADRFAFKVSLERAYDAAKNRMVEKIAESFTLRSA' A
#
# COMPACT_ATOMS: atom_id res chain seq x y z
N ALA A 1 -6.10 -19.51 -26.90
CA ALA A 1 -4.80 -19.24 -26.23
C ALA A 1 -4.68 -17.74 -25.93
N LEU A 2 -4.94 -17.29 -24.69
CA LEU A 2 -4.89 -15.87 -24.29
C LEU A 2 -4.33 -15.66 -22.86
N LEU A 3 -3.94 -16.73 -22.17
CA LEU A 3 -3.36 -16.68 -20.82
C LEU A 3 -2.13 -15.76 -20.68
N PRO A 4 -1.19 -15.70 -21.66
CA PRO A 4 -0.02 -14.85 -21.52
C PRO A 4 -0.37 -13.36 -21.45
N LEU A 5 -1.27 -12.90 -22.32
CA LEU A 5 -1.70 -11.49 -22.40
C LEU A 5 -2.45 -11.03 -21.14
N LYS A 6 -3.26 -11.91 -20.54
CA LYS A 6 -3.93 -11.61 -19.26
C LYS A 6 -2.91 -11.42 -18.12
N ARG A 7 -1.86 -12.25 -18.05
CA ARG A 7 -0.81 -12.13 -17.01
C ARG A 7 0.01 -10.85 -17.18
N VAL A 8 0.38 -10.51 -18.43
CA VAL A 8 1.11 -9.27 -18.72
C VAL A 8 0.27 -8.05 -18.33
N ARG A 9 -1.00 -8.01 -18.74
CA ARG A 9 -1.92 -6.92 -18.38
C ARG A 9 -2.06 -6.71 -16.88
N GLN A 10 -2.08 -7.79 -16.08
CA GLN A 10 -2.14 -7.67 -14.62
C GLN A 10 -0.87 -7.10 -13.98
N ARG A 11 0.31 -7.33 -14.58
CA ARG A 11 1.58 -6.78 -14.09
C ARG A 11 1.73 -5.29 -14.39
N VAL A 12 1.13 -4.82 -15.48
CA VAL A 12 1.25 -3.42 -15.95
C VAL A 12 0.07 -2.55 -15.47
N ASP A 13 -0.96 -3.14 -14.84
CA ASP A 13 -2.11 -2.39 -14.32
C ASP A 13 -1.74 -1.58 -13.07
N HIS A 14 -1.44 -0.29 -13.27
CA HIS A 14 -1.07 0.66 -12.22
C HIS A 14 -2.09 0.77 -11.08
N ARG A 15 -3.37 0.44 -11.33
CA ARG A 15 -4.43 0.50 -10.33
C ARG A 15 -4.19 -0.44 -9.14
N ARG A 16 -3.39 -1.49 -9.33
CA ARG A 16 -3.01 -2.46 -8.29
C ARG A 16 -1.97 -1.94 -7.30
N TYR A 17 -1.36 -0.79 -7.58
CA TYR A 17 -0.29 -0.19 -6.78
C TYR A 17 -0.70 1.15 -6.15
N ASN A 18 -2.00 1.42 -6.08
CA ASN A 18 -2.52 2.61 -5.41
C ASN A 18 -2.40 2.50 -3.89
N GLY A 19 -2.50 3.63 -3.19
CA GLY A 19 -2.40 3.72 -1.73
C GLY A 19 -0.97 3.89 -1.25
N ALA A 20 -0.38 5.06 -1.52
CA ALA A 20 0.96 5.40 -1.05
C ALA A 20 0.96 5.61 0.47
N VAL A 21 1.87 4.94 1.17
CA VAL A 21 2.08 5.11 2.61
C VAL A 21 2.94 6.36 2.86
N LEU A 22 2.49 7.26 3.73
CA LEU A 22 3.31 8.38 4.20
C LEU A 22 4.05 7.97 5.48
N LEU A 23 5.36 7.72 5.34
CA LEU A 23 6.23 7.29 6.44
C LEU A 23 6.68 8.49 7.30
N GLY A 24 7.04 8.21 8.55
CA GLY A 24 7.54 9.21 9.51
C GLY A 24 6.44 9.97 10.27
N LEU A 25 5.17 9.69 9.99
CA LEU A 25 4.04 10.23 10.74
C LEU A 25 3.71 9.35 11.96
N LYS A 26 3.08 9.94 12.98
CA LYS A 26 2.65 9.24 14.20
C LYS A 26 1.44 8.31 14.00
N GLY A 27 0.95 8.15 12.77
CA GLY A 27 -0.24 7.37 12.47
C GLY A 27 -0.22 6.81 11.06
N CYS A 28 -1.10 5.84 10.80
CA CYS A 28 -1.23 5.19 9.49
C CYS A 28 -1.93 6.13 8.50
N VAL A 29 -1.16 6.76 7.63
CA VAL A 29 -1.69 7.66 6.59
C VAL A 29 -1.43 7.08 5.21
N ILE A 30 -2.51 6.83 4.48
CA ILE A 30 -2.49 6.34 3.10
C ILE A 30 -3.07 7.41 2.17
N LYS A 31 -2.34 7.75 1.12
CA LYS A 31 -2.81 8.61 0.03
C LYS A 31 -3.24 7.77 -1.18
N SER A 32 -4.49 7.94 -1.60
CA SER A 32 -4.95 7.44 -2.90
C SER A 32 -4.62 8.43 -4.04
N HIS A 33 -4.52 7.92 -5.27
CA HIS A 33 -4.41 8.77 -6.46
C HIS A 33 -5.73 9.52 -6.73
N GLY A 34 -5.65 10.77 -7.17
CA GLY A 34 -6.84 11.63 -7.36
C GLY A 34 -7.79 11.14 -8.45
N SER A 35 -7.26 10.51 -9.50
CA SER A 35 -8.03 9.90 -10.59
C SER A 35 -8.27 8.38 -10.39
N ALA A 36 -8.18 7.90 -9.14
CA ALA A 36 -8.40 6.48 -8.84
C ALA A 36 -9.84 6.06 -9.13
N ASP A 37 -9.99 5.00 -9.92
CA ASP A 37 -11.27 4.33 -10.09
C ASP A 37 -11.65 3.51 -8.84
N ARG A 38 -12.87 2.95 -8.82
CA ARG A 38 -13.37 2.14 -7.70
C ARG A 38 -12.41 1.00 -7.32
N PHE A 39 -11.79 0.35 -8.31
CA PHE A 39 -10.88 -0.76 -8.06
C PHE A 39 -9.58 -0.26 -7.42
N ALA A 40 -8.97 0.79 -7.99
CA ALA A 40 -7.77 1.40 -7.45
C ALA A 40 -7.99 1.94 -6.03
N PHE A 41 -9.17 2.53 -5.75
CA PHE A 41 -9.50 3.02 -4.42
C PHE A 41 -9.68 1.87 -3.42
N LYS A 42 -10.34 0.77 -3.82
CA LYS A 42 -10.43 -0.45 -3.00
C LYS A 42 -9.04 -0.96 -2.62
N VAL A 43 -8.09 -1.01 -3.57
CA VAL A 43 -6.71 -1.41 -3.28
C VAL A 43 -6.10 -0.51 -2.21
N SER A 44 -6.28 0.81 -2.30
CA SER A 44 -5.80 1.75 -1.28
C SER A 44 -6.40 1.50 0.11
N LEU A 45 -7.68 1.12 0.19
CA LEU A 45 -8.33 0.75 1.45
C LEU A 45 -7.78 -0.56 2.01
N GLU A 46 -7.56 -1.57 1.17
CA GLU A 46 -6.93 -2.83 1.57
C GLU A 46 -5.53 -2.57 2.14
N ARG A 47 -4.74 -1.68 1.52
CA ARG A 47 -3.43 -1.27 2.07
C ARG A 47 -3.53 -0.58 3.43
N ALA A 48 -4.51 0.30 3.60
CA ALA A 48 -4.74 0.97 4.89
C ALA A 48 -5.12 -0.04 5.98
N TYR A 49 -6.00 -0.98 5.65
CA TYR A 49 -6.40 -2.06 6.55
C TYR A 49 -5.21 -2.94 6.92
N ASP A 50 -4.41 -3.38 5.95
CA ASP A 50 -3.23 -4.22 6.20
C ASP A 50 -2.20 -3.50 7.07
N ALA A 51 -1.95 -2.20 6.82
CA ALA A 51 -1.02 -1.40 7.59
C ALA A 51 -1.46 -1.26 9.06
N ALA A 52 -2.75 -0.99 9.29
CA ALA A 52 -3.33 -0.91 10.63
C ALA A 52 -3.33 -2.28 11.33
N LYS A 53 -3.84 -3.32 10.67
CA LYS A 53 -3.90 -4.69 11.21
C LYS A 53 -2.52 -5.20 11.62
N ASN A 54 -1.50 -4.90 10.83
CA ASN A 54 -0.14 -5.37 11.09
C ASN A 54 0.67 -4.49 12.03
N ARG A 55 0.09 -3.41 12.60
CA ARG A 55 0.77 -2.44 13.47
C ARG A 55 2.05 -1.90 12.82
N MET A 56 1.92 -1.49 11.56
CA MET A 56 3.06 -1.11 10.71
C MET A 56 3.82 0.09 11.30
N VAL A 57 3.11 1.10 11.82
CA VAL A 57 3.72 2.32 12.34
C VAL A 57 4.55 2.01 13.58
N GLU A 58 4.01 1.20 14.49
CA GLU A 58 4.65 0.76 15.73
C GLU A 58 5.92 -0.03 15.42
N LYS A 59 5.83 -1.02 14.53
CA LYS A 59 6.97 -1.83 14.12
C LYS A 59 8.10 -1.02 13.49
N ILE A 60 7.75 -0.03 12.66
CA ILE A 60 8.75 0.87 12.07
C ILE A 60 9.41 1.68 13.18
N ALA A 61 8.65 2.27 14.09
CA ALA A 61 9.19 3.04 15.21
C ALA A 61 10.13 2.20 16.09
N GLU A 62 9.71 0.99 16.47
CA GLU A 62 10.52 0.02 17.23
C GLU A 62 11.84 -0.31 16.51
N SER A 63 11.82 -0.45 15.18
CA SER A 63 13.02 -0.76 14.39
C SER A 63 14.09 0.34 14.44
N PHE A 64 13.68 1.61 14.59
CA PHE A 64 14.61 2.72 14.75
C PHE A 64 15.17 2.79 16.17
N THR A 65 14.36 2.49 17.19
CA THR A 65 14.82 2.44 18.59
C THR A 65 15.87 1.35 18.79
N LEU A 66 15.65 0.14 18.26
CA LEU A 66 16.60 -0.97 18.38
C LEU A 66 17.95 -0.72 17.69
N ARG A 67 17.98 0.13 16.66
CA ARG A 67 19.20 0.45 15.91
C ARG A 67 20.00 1.61 16.49
N SER A 68 19.41 2.31 17.48
CA SER A 68 20.01 3.46 18.16
C SER A 68 20.60 3.09 19.53
N ALA A 69 20.47 1.83 19.94
CA ALA A 69 21.05 1.24 21.15
C ALA A 69 22.24 0.36 20.77
#